data_AF-A0A2R7KPU8-F1
#
_entry.id   AF-A0A2R7KPU8-F1
#
_cell.length_a   1.000
_cell.length_b   1.000
_cell.length_c   1.000
_cell.angle_alpha   90.00
_cell.angle_beta   90.00
_cell.angle_gamma   90.00
#
_symmetry.space_group_name_H-M   'P 1'
#
loop_
_entity.id
_entity.type
_entity.pdbx_description
1 polymer ?
#
loop_
_entity_poly.entity_id
_entity_poly.type
_entity_poly.pdbx_seq_one_letter_code
_entity_poly.pdbx_strand_id
1 'polypeptide(L)'
;MYLELILIFKKVNMKKNLFNSILLGSLLFLLPACSKFTEITPKGSNILSRVSDLDLILNFNYSLNSNIAQNTLAATTTASTAFNAGDAGTLVNDIYPPLTNVTNLIATHTITLPYALTVYDETIDRANLASTDAKYEKMYFIINNVCNVVLAKADAATGDRAKANQLKAEAYILRAYFHYLLVNFYAKAYNPATAATDGGIPYVKENNINEVNIPNKKSTVGEVYANIVADINAGFALNSLPTTPINNMRVGLGFAYGVQAQVLLAMRNYNGALAAANASLAINSTIIDNKLYAPLGSVPFGKPNVTSPDNLFYAAEKGTPLLNGPSLELMSYYEPGDVINDYVKPYYPSVAGAFSITGVTGAKLFYLTTPYAVNTAGLTTSDTYLIKAECLARTQNIQGAMDVINAFRKKRIVNSTDLTASTEAQAMAHLMKVSRVEFLYTMKNYFNIKRWNTEDAYKQTITRTVNGVTYRLKPESPLWIFPFPHSGTDYNPNLTQNY
;
A
#
# COMPACT_ATOMS: atom_id res chain seq x y z
N MET A 1 -41.04 -92.09 2.36
CA MET A 1 -39.66 -91.92 2.86
C MET A 1 -38.88 -90.84 2.08
N TYR A 2 -39.54 -89.73 1.70
CA TYR A 2 -38.91 -88.57 1.02
C TYR A 2 -39.33 -87.20 1.62
N LEU A 3 -40.20 -87.20 2.66
CA LEU A 3 -40.68 -85.98 3.32
C LEU A 3 -39.91 -85.64 4.62
N GLU A 4 -39.23 -86.59 5.27
CA GLU A 4 -38.46 -86.31 6.49
C GLU A 4 -37.05 -85.74 6.25
N LEU A 5 -36.44 -86.00 5.08
CA LEU A 5 -35.11 -85.44 4.75
C LEU A 5 -35.15 -83.93 4.46
N ILE A 6 -36.28 -83.39 3.97
CA ILE A 6 -36.43 -81.98 3.59
C ILE A 6 -36.60 -81.06 4.81
N LEU A 7 -37.23 -81.56 5.88
CA LEU A 7 -37.43 -80.80 7.13
C LEU A 7 -36.13 -80.69 7.96
N ILE A 8 -35.24 -81.67 7.87
CA ILE A 8 -33.94 -81.66 8.56
C ILE A 8 -32.97 -80.67 7.88
N PHE A 9 -32.95 -80.59 6.54
CA PHE A 9 -32.09 -79.63 5.81
C PHE A 9 -32.49 -78.15 6.01
N LYS A 10 -33.79 -77.84 6.14
CA LYS A 10 -34.26 -76.46 6.41
C LYS A 10 -33.94 -76.00 7.85
N LYS A 11 -33.99 -76.89 8.84
CA LYS A 11 -33.73 -76.54 10.26
C LYS A 11 -32.24 -76.32 10.57
N VAL A 12 -31.34 -76.99 9.85
CA VAL A 12 -29.88 -76.84 10.00
C VAL A 12 -29.36 -75.54 9.35
N ASN A 13 -29.91 -75.12 8.20
CA ASN A 13 -29.52 -73.85 7.57
C ASN A 13 -30.08 -72.61 8.29
N MET A 14 -31.24 -72.70 8.93
CA MET A 14 -31.82 -71.56 9.65
C MET A 14 -31.08 -71.26 10.97
N LYS A 15 -30.54 -72.28 11.66
CA LYS A 15 -29.69 -72.09 12.84
C LYS A 15 -28.30 -71.56 12.51
N LYS A 16 -27.68 -71.97 11.39
CA LYS A 16 -26.40 -71.41 10.93
C LYS A 16 -26.53 -69.94 10.51
N ASN A 17 -27.63 -69.57 9.85
CA ASN A 17 -27.86 -68.19 9.45
C ASN A 17 -28.22 -67.29 10.64
N LEU A 18 -28.99 -67.77 11.62
CA LEU A 18 -29.30 -67.00 12.83
C LEU A 18 -28.07 -66.85 13.76
N PHE A 19 -27.24 -67.89 13.89
CA PHE A 19 -25.99 -67.82 14.67
C PHE A 19 -24.96 -66.92 13.99
N ASN A 20 -24.80 -66.98 12.66
CA ASN A 20 -23.94 -66.05 11.92
C ASN A 20 -24.46 -64.60 11.94
N SER A 21 -25.78 -64.39 12.00
CA SER A 21 -26.39 -63.04 12.10
C SER A 21 -26.21 -62.43 13.50
N ILE A 22 -26.29 -63.26 14.55
CA ILE A 22 -26.04 -62.82 15.93
C ILE A 22 -24.54 -62.64 16.20
N LEU A 23 -23.66 -63.45 15.57
CA LEU A 23 -22.20 -63.28 15.62
C LEU A 23 -21.73 -62.04 14.83
N LEU A 24 -22.35 -61.73 13.68
CA LEU A 24 -22.10 -60.47 12.95
C LEU A 24 -22.64 -59.25 13.71
N GLY A 25 -23.80 -59.38 14.37
CA GLY A 25 -24.41 -58.31 15.16
C GLY A 25 -23.69 -58.01 16.47
N SER A 26 -22.98 -59.00 17.06
CA SER A 26 -22.20 -58.82 18.29
C SER A 26 -20.71 -58.50 18.05
N LEU A 27 -20.15 -58.81 16.87
CA LEU A 27 -18.83 -58.29 16.46
C LEU A 27 -18.85 -56.78 16.13
N LEU A 28 -20.02 -56.19 15.88
CA LEU A 28 -20.18 -54.75 15.62
C LEU A 28 -20.12 -53.87 16.89
N PHE A 29 -20.11 -54.46 18.09
CA PHE A 29 -20.09 -53.73 19.37
C PHE A 29 -18.83 -53.94 20.22
N LEU A 30 -17.78 -54.59 19.68
CA LEU A 30 -16.53 -54.88 20.40
C LEU A 30 -15.26 -54.30 19.74
N LEU A 31 -15.40 -53.34 18.84
CA LEU A 31 -14.23 -52.54 18.45
C LEU A 31 -13.86 -51.62 19.62
N PRO A 32 -12.59 -51.59 20.07
CA PRO A 32 -12.16 -50.64 21.09
C PRO A 32 -12.54 -49.24 20.59
N ALA A 33 -13.16 -48.45 21.47
CA ALA A 33 -13.40 -47.04 21.22
C ALA A 33 -12.04 -46.35 21.03
N CYS A 34 -11.54 -46.35 19.79
CA CYS A 34 -10.58 -45.38 19.31
C CYS A 34 -11.29 -44.03 19.33
N SER A 35 -11.30 -43.36 20.49
CA SER A 35 -11.82 -42.02 20.68
C SER A 35 -10.93 -40.95 20.02
N LYS A 36 -10.40 -41.21 18.81
CA LYS A 36 -9.42 -40.34 18.16
C LYS A 36 -9.65 -40.05 16.67
N PHE A 37 -10.78 -40.45 16.08
CA PHE A 37 -11.03 -40.26 14.65
C PHE A 37 -12.45 -39.81 14.26
N THR A 38 -13.14 -39.03 15.09
CA THR A 38 -14.33 -38.28 14.65
C THR A 38 -14.37 -36.85 15.18
N GLU A 39 -13.21 -36.18 15.23
CA GLU A 39 -13.19 -34.73 15.06
C GLU A 39 -12.99 -34.45 13.58
N ILE A 40 -14.01 -34.72 12.76
CA ILE A 40 -14.11 -34.03 11.48
C ILE A 40 -14.47 -32.60 11.85
N THR A 41 -13.45 -31.74 11.92
CA THR A 41 -13.63 -30.30 12.04
C THR A 41 -14.62 -29.89 10.94
N PRO A 42 -15.80 -29.35 11.27
CA PRO A 42 -16.79 -28.97 10.28
C PRO A 42 -16.13 -28.18 9.13
N LYS A 43 -16.49 -28.43 7.87
CA LYS A 43 -16.14 -27.49 6.79
C LYS A 43 -16.77 -26.14 7.16
N GLY A 44 -15.93 -25.20 7.62
CA GLY A 44 -16.34 -23.93 8.23
C GLY A 44 -15.91 -23.72 9.69
N SER A 45 -15.27 -24.70 10.34
CA SER A 45 -14.64 -24.50 11.65
C SER A 45 -13.37 -23.67 11.54
N ASN A 46 -13.21 -22.75 12.48
CA ASN A 46 -12.15 -21.73 12.52
C ASN A 46 -10.77 -22.40 12.65
N ILE A 47 -10.14 -22.65 11.50
CA ILE A 47 -8.81 -23.26 11.33
C ILE A 47 -7.65 -22.36 11.81
N LEU A 48 -7.94 -21.19 12.39
CA LEU A 48 -6.96 -20.21 12.85
C LEU A 48 -6.76 -20.28 14.37
N SER A 49 -6.43 -21.46 14.87
CA SER A 49 -6.26 -21.72 16.32
C SER A 49 -4.80 -21.89 16.75
N ARG A 50 -3.85 -21.93 15.81
CA ARG A 50 -2.41 -22.02 16.10
C ARG A 50 -1.66 -20.80 15.60
N VAL A 51 -0.57 -20.45 16.29
CA VAL A 51 0.31 -19.34 15.90
C VAL A 51 0.87 -19.53 14.49
N SER A 52 1.16 -20.77 14.08
CA SER A 52 1.61 -21.08 12.72
C SER A 52 0.58 -20.73 11.65
N ASP A 53 -0.72 -20.89 11.96
CA ASP A 53 -1.79 -20.57 11.03
C ASP A 53 -1.92 -19.05 10.85
N LEU A 54 -1.74 -18.28 11.94
CA LEU A 54 -1.72 -16.82 11.89
C LEU A 54 -0.48 -16.27 11.17
N ASP A 55 0.68 -16.92 11.29
CA ASP A 55 1.90 -16.51 10.58
C ASP A 55 1.73 -16.62 9.06
N LEU A 56 0.97 -17.62 8.59
CA LEU A 56 0.64 -17.78 7.16
C LEU A 56 -0.23 -16.62 6.64
N ILE A 57 -1.13 -16.07 7.47
CA ILE A 57 -1.96 -14.92 7.08
C ILE A 57 -1.09 -13.69 6.83
N LEU A 58 -0.06 -13.47 7.65
CA LEU A 58 0.88 -12.35 7.49
C LEU A 58 1.86 -12.53 6.34
N ASN A 59 1.93 -13.71 5.72
CA ASN A 59 2.62 -13.91 4.44
C ASN A 59 1.77 -13.47 3.23
N PHE A 60 0.82 -12.57 3.45
CA PHE A 60 0.02 -11.94 2.41
C PHE A 60 0.91 -11.24 1.37
N ASN A 61 0.56 -11.36 0.09
CA ASN A 61 1.35 -10.75 -0.99
C ASN A 61 0.92 -9.31 -1.26
N TYR A 62 1.76 -8.36 -0.86
CA TYR A 62 1.59 -6.91 -1.08
C TYR A 62 2.06 -6.45 -2.48
N SER A 63 2.25 -7.38 -3.39
CA SER A 63 2.45 -7.12 -4.81
C SER A 63 1.83 -8.24 -5.64
N LEU A 64 1.92 -8.17 -6.98
CA LEU A 64 1.58 -9.31 -7.83
C LEU A 64 2.86 -10.02 -8.27
N ASN A 65 2.85 -11.35 -8.18
CA ASN A 65 3.80 -12.18 -8.90
C ASN A 65 3.56 -12.00 -10.42
N SER A 66 4.62 -11.70 -11.18
CA SER A 66 4.57 -11.43 -12.61
C SER A 66 3.86 -12.51 -13.43
N ASN A 67 3.83 -13.75 -12.92
CA ASN A 67 3.24 -14.93 -13.58
C ASN A 67 1.74 -15.13 -13.30
N ILE A 68 1.09 -14.27 -12.51
CA ILE A 68 -0.34 -14.39 -12.23
C ILE A 68 -1.12 -13.44 -13.14
N ALA A 69 -1.98 -14.01 -13.98
CA ALA A 69 -2.92 -13.26 -14.83
C ALA A 69 -4.04 -12.65 -13.97
N GLN A 70 -4.42 -11.40 -14.25
CA GLN A 70 -5.32 -10.60 -13.41
C GLN A 70 -6.75 -11.17 -13.29
N ASN A 71 -7.14 -12.11 -14.16
CA ASN A 71 -8.46 -12.75 -14.18
C ASN A 71 -8.51 -14.09 -13.44
N THR A 72 -7.48 -14.43 -12.66
CA THR A 72 -7.42 -15.67 -11.89
C THR A 72 -7.82 -15.46 -10.43
N LEU A 73 -8.35 -16.49 -9.78
CA LEU A 73 -8.60 -16.49 -8.34
C LEU A 73 -7.34 -16.21 -7.51
N ALA A 74 -6.14 -16.46 -8.06
CA ALA A 74 -4.88 -16.12 -7.42
C ALA A 74 -4.52 -14.61 -7.54
N ALA A 75 -5.12 -13.86 -8.47
CA ALA A 75 -4.96 -12.42 -8.54
C ALA A 75 -5.82 -11.70 -7.49
N THR A 76 -6.98 -12.27 -7.13
CA THR A 76 -7.87 -11.70 -6.12
C THR A 76 -7.31 -11.77 -4.70
N THR A 77 -6.31 -12.63 -4.45
CA THR A 77 -5.58 -12.76 -3.17
C THR A 77 -4.35 -11.86 -3.05
N THR A 78 -4.07 -11.00 -4.04
CA THR A 78 -2.98 -9.99 -3.96
C THR A 78 -3.53 -8.58 -3.82
N ALA A 79 -2.76 -7.68 -3.21
CA ALA A 79 -3.16 -6.28 -3.01
C ALA A 79 -2.55 -5.29 -4.02
N SER A 80 -1.91 -5.72 -5.11
CA SER A 80 -1.15 -4.77 -5.95
C SER A 80 -2.00 -3.61 -6.50
N THR A 81 -3.28 -3.83 -6.80
CA THR A 81 -4.19 -2.78 -7.29
C THR A 81 -4.57 -1.79 -6.20
N ALA A 82 -4.38 -2.13 -4.93
CA ALA A 82 -4.48 -1.19 -3.81
C ALA A 82 -3.41 -0.09 -3.88
N PHE A 83 -2.32 -0.35 -4.62
CA PHE A 83 -1.10 0.44 -4.62
C PHE A 83 -0.88 1.18 -5.95
N ASN A 84 -1.90 1.21 -6.82
CA ASN A 84 -1.89 2.05 -8.01
C ASN A 84 -1.90 3.52 -7.58
N ALA A 85 -0.91 4.28 -8.02
CA ALA A 85 -0.74 5.70 -7.70
C ALA A 85 -1.02 6.61 -8.91
N GLY A 86 -1.59 6.08 -9.98
CA GLY A 86 -1.70 6.77 -11.27
C GLY A 86 -2.65 7.97 -11.24
N ASP A 87 -3.78 7.85 -10.54
CA ASP A 87 -4.73 8.94 -10.33
C ASP A 87 -4.16 10.05 -9.43
N ALA A 88 -3.47 9.68 -8.35
CA ALA A 88 -2.77 10.59 -7.45
C ALA A 88 -1.64 11.33 -8.17
N GLY A 89 -0.83 10.60 -8.95
CA GLY A 89 0.24 11.14 -9.78
C GLY A 89 -0.30 12.05 -10.89
N THR A 90 -1.44 11.72 -11.48
CA THR A 90 -2.15 12.61 -12.41
C THR A 90 -2.58 13.89 -11.68
N LEU A 91 -3.23 13.79 -10.52
CA LEU A 91 -3.69 14.97 -9.80
C LEU A 91 -2.53 15.95 -9.49
N VAL A 92 -1.38 15.46 -9.02
CA VAL A 92 -0.22 16.32 -8.70
C VAL A 92 0.70 16.60 -9.88
N ASN A 93 0.25 16.31 -11.10
CA ASN A 93 1.00 16.46 -12.35
C ASN A 93 2.40 15.84 -12.30
N ASP A 94 2.54 14.67 -11.66
CA ASP A 94 3.74 13.84 -11.76
C ASP A 94 3.76 13.10 -13.09
N ILE A 95 2.60 12.57 -13.49
CA ILE A 95 2.42 11.82 -14.73
C ILE A 95 1.19 12.30 -15.49
N TYR A 96 1.16 12.01 -16.79
CA TYR A 96 -0.09 11.99 -17.53
C TYR A 96 -0.94 10.78 -17.14
N PRO A 97 -2.28 10.85 -17.26
CA PRO A 97 -3.15 9.71 -17.04
C PRO A 97 -2.64 8.46 -17.79
N PRO A 98 -2.43 7.32 -17.10
CA PRO A 98 -1.88 6.11 -17.73
C PRO A 98 -2.70 5.64 -18.93
N LEU A 99 -2.01 5.19 -19.98
CA LEU A 99 -2.62 4.62 -21.21
C LEU A 99 -3.69 5.51 -21.86
N THR A 100 -3.62 6.83 -21.66
CA THR A 100 -4.66 7.77 -22.09
C THR A 100 -4.06 8.90 -22.93
N ASN A 101 -4.66 9.12 -24.10
CA ASN A 101 -4.31 10.26 -24.94
C ASN A 101 -4.96 11.52 -24.35
N VAL A 102 -4.16 12.34 -23.68
CA VAL A 102 -4.59 13.53 -22.94
C VAL A 102 -5.21 14.58 -23.86
N THR A 103 -4.65 14.76 -25.05
CA THR A 103 -5.20 15.68 -26.06
C THR A 103 -6.61 15.25 -26.47
N ASN A 104 -6.83 13.96 -26.74
CA ASN A 104 -8.15 13.44 -27.07
C ASN A 104 -9.10 13.51 -25.87
N LEU A 105 -8.66 13.12 -24.68
CA LEU A 105 -9.44 13.20 -23.44
C LEU A 105 -10.00 14.62 -23.23
N ILE A 106 -9.14 15.63 -23.39
CA ILE A 106 -9.53 17.03 -23.26
C ILE A 106 -10.47 17.43 -24.40
N ALA A 107 -10.15 17.08 -25.65
CA ALA A 107 -10.92 17.50 -26.82
C ALA A 107 -12.34 16.91 -26.85
N THR A 108 -12.52 15.64 -26.47
CA THR A 108 -13.83 14.97 -26.50
C THR A 108 -14.74 15.38 -25.35
N HIS A 109 -14.21 16.02 -24.31
CA HIS A 109 -14.97 16.43 -23.11
C HIS A 109 -15.76 15.27 -22.48
N THR A 110 -15.22 14.05 -22.53
CA THR A 110 -15.87 12.89 -21.91
C THR A 110 -15.75 13.00 -20.39
N ILE A 111 -16.86 13.34 -19.73
CA ILE A 111 -16.92 13.54 -18.27
C ILE A 111 -16.60 12.20 -17.58
N THR A 112 -15.39 12.12 -17.04
CA THR A 112 -14.83 10.96 -16.35
C THR A 112 -13.92 11.44 -15.23
N LEU A 113 -13.61 10.58 -14.25
CA LEU A 113 -12.69 10.95 -13.18
C LEU A 113 -11.28 11.32 -13.72
N PRO A 114 -10.68 10.58 -14.69
CA PRO A 114 -9.43 11.01 -15.32
C PRO A 114 -9.52 12.40 -15.98
N TYR A 115 -10.65 12.73 -16.63
CA TYR A 115 -10.86 14.08 -17.18
C TYR A 115 -10.82 15.13 -16.07
N ALA A 116 -11.62 14.98 -15.02
CA ALA A 116 -11.70 15.92 -13.90
C ALA A 116 -10.32 16.17 -13.25
N LEU A 117 -9.53 15.10 -13.03
CA LEU A 117 -8.18 15.21 -12.47
C LEU A 117 -7.16 15.80 -13.45
N THR A 118 -7.39 15.67 -14.76
CA THR A 118 -6.50 16.18 -15.82
C THR A 118 -6.65 17.68 -16.00
N VAL A 119 -7.90 18.16 -16.08
CA VAL A 119 -8.19 19.59 -16.32
C VAL A 119 -8.44 20.38 -15.03
N TYR A 120 -8.42 19.70 -13.88
CA TYR A 120 -8.73 20.27 -12.57
C TYR A 120 -10.11 20.91 -12.49
N ASP A 121 -11.11 20.23 -13.06
CA ASP A 121 -12.49 20.70 -13.05
C ASP A 121 -13.18 20.32 -11.73
N GLU A 122 -13.36 21.32 -10.88
CA GLU A 122 -14.01 21.22 -9.58
C GLU A 122 -15.54 21.13 -9.66
N THR A 123 -16.13 21.42 -10.82
CA THR A 123 -17.59 21.42 -11.02
C THR A 123 -18.16 20.03 -11.29
N ILE A 124 -17.30 19.06 -11.62
CA ILE A 124 -17.69 17.68 -11.90
C ILE A 124 -18.04 16.97 -10.60
N ASP A 125 -19.21 16.33 -10.58
CA ASP A 125 -19.60 15.43 -9.50
C ASP A 125 -18.79 14.13 -9.56
N ARG A 126 -17.62 14.15 -8.92
CA ARG A 126 -16.71 13.01 -8.87
C ARG A 126 -17.26 11.83 -8.06
N ALA A 127 -18.23 12.05 -7.16
CA ALA A 127 -18.78 10.96 -6.35
C ALA A 127 -19.58 10.03 -7.26
N ASN A 128 -20.42 10.61 -8.11
CA ASN A 128 -21.18 9.89 -9.12
C ASN A 128 -20.30 9.13 -10.14
N LEU A 129 -19.05 9.55 -10.32
CA LEU A 129 -18.08 8.89 -11.21
C LEU A 129 -17.24 7.81 -10.51
N ALA A 130 -17.36 7.68 -9.19
CA ALA A 130 -16.57 6.77 -8.37
C ALA A 130 -17.39 5.55 -7.93
N SER A 131 -17.79 4.69 -8.87
CA SER A 131 -18.54 3.47 -8.51
C SER A 131 -17.73 2.54 -7.60
N THR A 132 -16.43 2.40 -7.86
CA THR A 132 -15.49 1.53 -7.12
C THR A 132 -14.15 2.23 -6.98
N ASP A 133 -13.37 1.85 -5.96
CA ASP A 133 -11.97 2.23 -5.86
C ASP A 133 -11.18 1.08 -5.22
N ALA A 134 -10.30 0.46 -6.03
CA ALA A 134 -9.49 -0.66 -5.59
C ALA A 134 -8.57 -0.30 -4.40
N LYS A 135 -8.13 0.97 -4.29
CA LYS A 135 -7.33 1.43 -3.15
C LYS A 135 -8.14 1.30 -1.86
N TYR A 136 -9.36 1.85 -1.85
CA TYR A 136 -10.28 1.77 -0.72
C TYR A 136 -10.58 0.31 -0.35
N GLU A 137 -11.10 -0.46 -1.30
CA GLU A 137 -11.60 -1.80 -1.08
C GLU A 137 -10.50 -2.77 -0.63
N LYS A 138 -9.34 -2.74 -1.30
CA LYS A 138 -8.25 -3.68 -1.01
C LYS A 138 -7.48 -3.32 0.26
N MET A 139 -7.31 -2.04 0.60
CA MET A 139 -6.69 -1.68 1.87
C MET A 139 -7.59 -2.08 3.06
N TYR A 140 -8.91 -1.85 2.99
CA TYR A 140 -9.82 -2.36 4.01
C TYR A 140 -9.92 -3.89 4.02
N PHE A 141 -9.78 -4.55 2.86
CA PHE A 141 -9.67 -6.01 2.81
C PHE A 141 -8.45 -6.51 3.59
N ILE A 142 -7.28 -5.89 3.43
CA ILE A 142 -6.06 -6.23 4.19
C ILE A 142 -6.27 -5.97 5.67
N ILE A 143 -6.83 -4.81 6.05
CA ILE A 143 -7.13 -4.48 7.44
C ILE A 143 -8.01 -5.57 8.07
N ASN A 144 -9.10 -5.96 7.41
CA ASN A 144 -10.05 -6.91 7.96
C ASN A 144 -9.55 -8.36 7.95
N ASN A 145 -8.96 -8.82 6.84
CA ASN A 145 -8.66 -10.23 6.63
C ASN A 145 -7.24 -10.63 7.02
N VAL A 146 -6.33 -9.65 7.17
CA VAL A 146 -4.95 -9.88 7.61
C VAL A 146 -4.77 -9.36 9.03
N CYS A 147 -4.89 -8.04 9.21
CA CYS A 147 -4.51 -7.40 10.48
C CYS A 147 -5.48 -7.78 11.61
N ASN A 148 -6.78 -7.53 11.40
CA ASN A 148 -7.81 -7.73 12.41
C ASN A 148 -8.01 -9.21 12.76
N VAL A 149 -7.84 -10.13 11.80
CA VAL A 149 -7.87 -11.58 12.07
C VAL A 149 -6.73 -11.98 13.01
N VAL A 150 -5.50 -11.52 12.76
CA VAL A 150 -4.35 -11.82 13.63
C VAL A 150 -4.57 -11.22 15.02
N LEU A 151 -4.98 -9.96 15.10
CA LEU A 151 -5.23 -9.26 16.37
C LEU A 151 -6.33 -9.93 17.21
N ALA A 152 -7.41 -10.41 16.57
CA ALA A 152 -8.50 -11.11 17.24
C ALA A 152 -8.11 -12.49 17.80
N LYS A 153 -7.06 -13.12 17.26
CA LYS A 153 -6.75 -14.54 17.51
C LYS A 153 -5.42 -14.78 18.20
N ALA A 154 -4.43 -13.87 18.06
CA ALA A 154 -3.06 -14.08 18.54
C ALA A 154 -2.99 -14.36 20.06
N ASP A 155 -3.86 -13.75 20.87
CA ASP A 155 -3.86 -13.97 22.32
C ASP A 155 -4.30 -15.40 22.68
N ALA A 156 -5.32 -15.93 22.00
CA ALA A 156 -5.86 -17.27 22.27
C ALA A 156 -5.19 -18.40 21.47
N ALA A 157 -4.40 -18.07 20.44
CA ALA A 157 -3.76 -19.08 19.60
C ALA A 157 -2.75 -19.94 20.37
N THR A 158 -2.78 -21.24 20.10
CA THR A 158 -1.85 -22.23 20.67
C THR A 158 -0.50 -22.21 19.94
N GLY A 159 0.60 -22.45 20.66
CA GLY A 159 1.96 -22.47 20.11
C GLY A 159 2.89 -21.43 20.75
N ASP A 160 3.93 -21.04 20.01
CA ASP A 160 4.98 -20.13 20.49
C ASP A 160 4.42 -18.72 20.79
N ARG A 161 4.48 -18.33 22.06
CA ARG A 161 3.99 -17.04 22.55
C ARG A 161 4.86 -15.85 22.14
N ALA A 162 6.18 -16.03 21.99
CA ALA A 162 7.05 -14.98 21.50
C ALA A 162 6.70 -14.66 20.04
N LYS A 163 6.51 -15.70 19.22
CA LYS A 163 6.01 -15.54 17.86
C LYS A 163 4.61 -14.94 17.82
N ALA A 164 3.67 -15.36 18.68
CA ALA A 164 2.35 -14.74 18.76
C ALA A 164 2.43 -13.22 19.02
N ASN A 165 3.27 -12.79 19.96
CA ASN A 165 3.50 -11.37 20.25
C ASN A 165 4.16 -10.65 19.07
N GLN A 166 5.08 -11.30 18.34
CA GLN A 166 5.62 -10.75 17.10
C GLN A 166 4.50 -10.51 16.07
N LEU A 167 3.68 -11.53 15.78
CA LEU A 167 2.60 -11.43 14.80
C LEU A 167 1.58 -10.33 15.18
N LYS A 168 1.28 -10.21 16.47
CA LYS A 168 0.40 -9.15 16.99
C LYS A 168 1.01 -7.76 16.77
N ALA A 169 2.31 -7.60 17.02
CA ALA A 169 3.02 -6.35 16.75
C ALA A 169 3.04 -6.02 15.26
N GLU A 170 3.34 -6.99 14.39
CA GLU A 170 3.30 -6.82 12.93
C GLU A 170 1.90 -6.36 12.46
N ALA A 171 0.84 -6.98 12.98
CA ALA A 171 -0.54 -6.67 12.62
C ALA A 171 -0.98 -5.26 13.07
N TYR A 172 -0.57 -4.81 14.26
CA TYR A 172 -0.82 -3.43 14.70
C TYR A 172 -0.15 -2.40 13.78
N ILE A 173 1.12 -2.60 13.43
CA ILE A 173 1.86 -1.68 12.54
C ILE A 173 1.24 -1.64 11.14
N LEU A 174 0.87 -2.80 10.58
CA LEU A 174 0.19 -2.85 9.28
C LEU A 174 -1.16 -2.15 9.31
N ARG A 175 -1.97 -2.37 10.36
CA ARG A 175 -3.27 -1.71 10.49
C ARG A 175 -3.13 -0.20 10.58
N ALA A 176 -2.18 0.29 11.36
CA ALA A 176 -1.86 1.72 11.43
C ALA A 176 -1.46 2.27 10.06
N TYR A 177 -0.59 1.56 9.33
CA TYR A 177 -0.10 1.98 8.03
C TYR A 177 -1.20 2.07 6.97
N PHE A 178 -2.03 1.05 6.82
CA PHE A 178 -3.09 1.07 5.80
C PHE A 178 -4.18 2.11 6.10
N HIS A 179 -4.52 2.35 7.37
CA HIS A 179 -5.39 3.48 7.72
C HIS A 179 -4.73 4.84 7.45
N TYR A 180 -3.41 4.96 7.65
CA TYR A 180 -2.66 6.15 7.27
C TYR A 180 -2.72 6.41 5.75
N LEU A 181 -2.57 5.38 4.91
CA LEU A 181 -2.72 5.54 3.46
C LEU A 181 -4.14 5.97 3.09
N LEU A 182 -5.16 5.28 3.63
CA LEU A 182 -6.57 5.56 3.37
C LEU A 182 -6.96 7.01 3.75
N VAL A 183 -6.61 7.47 4.95
CA VAL A 183 -7.02 8.82 5.39
C VAL A 183 -6.40 9.91 4.52
N ASN A 184 -5.18 9.69 4.02
CA ASN A 184 -4.52 10.65 3.14
C ASN A 184 -5.08 10.67 1.72
N PHE A 185 -5.80 9.64 1.27
CA PHE A 185 -6.57 9.68 0.01
C PHE A 185 -7.94 10.33 0.18
N TYR A 186 -8.71 9.87 1.18
CA TYR A 186 -10.15 10.14 1.24
C TYR A 186 -10.57 11.21 2.24
N ALA A 187 -9.64 11.86 2.95
CA ALA A 187 -9.93 12.95 3.87
C ALA A 187 -8.99 14.14 3.65
N LYS A 188 -9.22 15.26 4.34
CA LYS A 188 -8.24 16.36 4.35
C LYS A 188 -6.91 15.90 4.97
N ALA A 189 -5.81 16.53 4.57
CA ALA A 189 -4.54 16.32 5.28
C ALA A 189 -4.67 16.77 6.74
N TYR A 190 -3.94 16.11 7.63
CA TYR A 190 -3.98 16.44 9.05
C TYR A 190 -3.56 17.90 9.27
N ASN A 191 -4.45 18.67 9.88
CA ASN A 191 -4.17 20.01 10.36
C ASN A 191 -4.56 20.06 11.84
N PRO A 192 -3.61 20.31 12.77
CA PRO A 192 -3.90 20.38 14.20
C PRO A 192 -5.08 21.30 14.55
N ALA A 193 -5.32 22.35 13.76
CA ALA A 193 -6.40 23.31 14.00
C ALA A 193 -7.81 22.78 13.64
N THR A 194 -7.92 21.83 12.71
CA THR A 194 -9.22 21.39 12.17
C THR A 194 -9.44 19.88 12.22
N ALA A 195 -8.41 19.09 12.52
CA ALA A 195 -8.47 17.62 12.51
C ALA A 195 -9.58 17.06 13.42
N ALA A 196 -9.91 17.74 14.52
CA ALA A 196 -10.98 17.33 15.43
C ALA A 196 -12.39 17.38 14.81
N THR A 197 -12.58 18.11 13.72
CA THR A 197 -13.88 18.29 13.06
C THR A 197 -13.88 17.88 11.60
N ASP A 198 -12.71 17.84 10.95
CA ASP A 198 -12.60 17.40 9.57
C ASP A 198 -13.04 15.94 9.44
N GLY A 199 -13.95 15.69 8.49
CA GLY A 199 -14.41 14.34 8.18
C GLY A 199 -13.24 13.46 7.75
N GLY A 200 -13.07 12.33 8.43
CA GLY A 200 -12.04 11.34 8.17
C GLY A 200 -12.62 10.12 7.48
N ILE A 201 -12.12 8.95 7.89
CA ILE A 201 -12.52 7.64 7.38
C ILE A 201 -13.01 6.75 8.54
N PRO A 202 -13.68 5.62 8.27
CA PRO A 202 -13.82 4.56 9.27
C PRO A 202 -12.46 4.05 9.76
N TYR A 203 -12.28 3.88 11.08
CA TYR A 203 -11.14 3.17 11.64
C TYR A 203 -11.59 1.78 12.10
N VAL A 204 -11.30 0.74 11.32
CA VAL A 204 -11.88 -0.59 11.52
C VAL A 204 -10.95 -1.47 12.36
N LYS A 205 -11.43 -1.87 13.54
CA LYS A 205 -10.72 -2.72 14.50
C LYS A 205 -11.29 -4.15 14.53
N GLU A 206 -10.59 -5.04 15.22
CA GLU A 206 -10.85 -6.47 15.27
C GLU A 206 -12.15 -6.85 15.98
N ASN A 207 -12.61 -6.02 16.92
CA ASN A 207 -13.92 -6.17 17.54
C ASN A 207 -15.07 -6.06 16.54
N ASN A 208 -14.89 -5.31 15.44
CA ASN A 208 -15.89 -5.14 14.40
C ASN A 208 -16.11 -6.44 13.58
N ILE A 209 -15.21 -7.43 13.64
CA ILE A 209 -15.38 -8.71 12.92
C ILE A 209 -16.65 -9.46 13.36
N ASN A 210 -17.09 -9.28 14.61
CA ASN A 210 -18.29 -9.92 15.14
C ASN A 210 -19.55 -9.03 15.03
N GLU A 211 -19.38 -7.78 14.57
CA GLU A 211 -20.43 -6.75 14.52
C GLU A 211 -20.71 -6.32 13.06
N VAL A 212 -20.66 -7.27 12.12
CA VAL A 212 -20.79 -7.02 10.67
C VAL A 212 -22.09 -6.32 10.24
N ASN A 213 -23.10 -6.31 11.10
CA ASN A 213 -24.40 -5.67 10.84
C ASN A 213 -24.44 -4.19 11.30
N ILE A 214 -23.40 -3.68 11.95
CA ILE A 214 -23.33 -2.30 12.43
C ILE A 214 -22.47 -1.50 11.44
N PRO A 215 -23.04 -0.51 10.73
CA PRO A 215 -22.25 0.32 9.82
C PRO A 215 -21.15 1.06 10.56
N ASN A 216 -19.91 0.96 10.07
CA ASN A 216 -18.76 1.57 10.75
C ASN A 216 -18.94 3.09 10.89
N LYS A 217 -18.66 3.64 12.07
CA LYS A 217 -18.61 5.09 12.30
C LYS A 217 -17.56 5.72 11.38
N LYS A 218 -17.95 6.78 10.66
CA LYS A 218 -16.99 7.69 10.03
C LYS A 218 -16.31 8.53 11.11
N SER A 219 -15.02 8.28 11.33
CA SER A 219 -14.23 9.02 12.32
C SER A 219 -13.79 10.37 11.75
N THR A 220 -13.46 11.32 12.62
CA THR A 220 -12.77 12.55 12.21
C THR A 220 -11.31 12.25 11.86
N VAL A 221 -10.65 13.15 11.13
CA VAL A 221 -9.21 13.02 10.83
C VAL A 221 -8.40 12.88 12.12
N GLY A 222 -8.73 13.63 13.17
CA GLY A 222 -8.08 13.58 14.47
C GLY A 222 -8.24 12.23 15.17
N GLU A 223 -9.46 11.68 15.18
CA GLU A 223 -9.73 10.34 15.73
C GLU A 223 -8.99 9.24 14.96
N VAL A 224 -8.90 9.34 13.62
CA VAL A 224 -8.13 8.40 12.80
C VAL A 224 -6.66 8.42 13.19
N TYR A 225 -6.03 9.59 13.22
CA TYR A 225 -4.61 9.71 13.59
C TYR A 225 -4.33 9.28 15.04
N ALA A 226 -5.24 9.56 15.97
CA ALA A 226 -5.13 9.07 17.35
C ALA A 226 -5.12 7.53 17.41
N ASN A 227 -5.98 6.87 16.64
CA ASN A 227 -5.99 5.40 16.55
C ASN A 227 -4.75 4.83 15.85
N ILE A 228 -4.25 5.49 14.80
CA ILE A 228 -2.99 5.13 14.13
C ILE A 228 -1.84 5.15 15.15
N VAL A 229 -1.70 6.23 15.91
CA VAL A 229 -0.65 6.35 16.95
C VAL A 229 -0.83 5.30 18.05
N ALA A 230 -2.08 5.01 18.46
CA ALA A 230 -2.35 3.98 19.45
C ALA A 230 -1.92 2.59 18.98
N ASP A 231 -2.21 2.21 17.74
CA ASP A 231 -1.77 0.94 17.16
C ASP A 231 -0.24 0.88 17.04
N ILE A 232 0.42 1.97 16.61
CA ILE A 232 1.89 2.04 16.56
C ILE A 232 2.49 1.79 17.95
N ASN A 233 1.97 2.47 18.97
CA ASN A 233 2.44 2.30 20.35
C ASN A 233 2.18 0.89 20.88
N ALA A 234 1.02 0.30 20.59
CA ALA A 234 0.71 -1.08 20.96
C ALA A 234 1.67 -2.09 20.29
N GLY A 235 2.03 -1.86 19.03
CA GLY A 235 3.03 -2.65 18.32
C GLY A 235 4.42 -2.58 18.97
N PHE A 236 4.90 -1.37 19.30
CA PHE A 236 6.19 -1.19 19.98
C PHE A 236 6.20 -1.74 21.41
N ALA A 237 5.10 -1.62 22.15
CA ALA A 237 5.00 -2.09 23.53
C ALA A 237 5.20 -3.61 23.68
N LEU A 238 4.93 -4.38 22.62
CA LEU A 238 5.18 -5.82 22.60
C LEU A 238 6.68 -6.18 22.49
N ASN A 239 7.53 -5.23 22.08
CA ASN A 239 8.98 -5.39 21.95
C ASN A 239 9.43 -6.68 21.23
N SER A 240 8.73 -7.04 20.16
CA SER A 240 8.82 -8.34 19.49
C SER A 240 9.07 -8.24 17.98
N LEU A 241 9.16 -7.02 17.43
CA LEU A 241 9.40 -6.81 16.01
C LEU A 241 10.86 -7.16 15.63
N PRO A 242 11.09 -7.93 14.56
CA PRO A 242 12.44 -8.33 14.16
C PRO A 242 13.19 -7.17 13.52
N THR A 243 14.49 -7.04 13.79
CA THR A 243 15.37 -6.10 13.07
C THR A 243 15.58 -6.50 11.62
N THR A 244 15.57 -7.81 11.34
CA THR A 244 15.64 -8.39 10.00
C THR A 244 14.39 -9.26 9.78
N PRO A 245 13.38 -8.75 9.06
CA PRO A 245 12.20 -9.54 8.74
C PRO A 245 12.58 -10.69 7.78
N ILE A 246 11.79 -11.76 7.78
CA ILE A 246 12.05 -12.95 6.95
C ILE A 246 12.05 -12.64 5.44
N ASN A 247 11.34 -11.59 5.03
CA ASN A 247 11.39 -11.01 3.69
C ASN A 247 10.89 -9.55 3.75
N ASN A 248 11.06 -8.81 2.67
CA ASN A 248 10.70 -7.39 2.62
C ASN A 248 9.20 -7.11 2.52
N MET A 249 8.33 -8.12 2.54
CA MET A 249 6.86 -7.98 2.68
C MET A 249 6.37 -8.29 4.11
N ARG A 250 7.29 -8.47 5.05
CA ARG A 250 7.00 -8.70 6.47
C ARG A 250 7.42 -7.49 7.28
N VAL A 251 6.65 -7.18 8.32
CA VAL A 251 6.95 -6.01 9.15
C VAL A 251 8.20 -6.28 9.96
N GLY A 252 9.20 -5.44 9.76
CA GLY A 252 10.37 -5.32 10.62
C GLY A 252 10.35 -4.04 11.45
N LEU A 253 11.25 -3.98 12.43
CA LEU A 253 11.40 -2.83 13.32
C LEU A 253 11.75 -1.53 12.57
N GLY A 254 12.57 -1.62 11.52
CA GLY A 254 12.90 -0.48 10.65
C GLY A 254 11.66 0.12 9.97
N PHE A 255 10.76 -0.72 9.45
CA PHE A 255 9.50 -0.27 8.87
C PHE A 255 8.58 0.37 9.91
N ALA A 256 8.45 -0.24 11.10
CA ALA A 256 7.63 0.33 12.18
C ALA A 256 8.06 1.74 12.58
N TYR A 257 9.37 1.97 12.72
CA TYR A 257 9.90 3.32 12.95
C TYR A 257 9.68 4.26 11.77
N GLY A 258 9.77 3.76 10.52
CA GLY A 258 9.45 4.53 9.32
C GLY A 258 7.99 4.98 9.28
N VAL A 259 7.04 4.11 9.61
CA VAL A 259 5.62 4.43 9.73
C VAL A 259 5.40 5.48 10.83
N GLN A 260 6.02 5.30 12.00
CA GLN A 260 5.95 6.29 13.08
C GLN A 260 6.47 7.65 12.63
N ALA A 261 7.61 7.70 11.94
CA ALA A 261 8.19 8.93 11.42
C ALA A 261 7.25 9.65 10.45
N GLN A 262 6.63 8.90 9.52
CA GLN A 262 5.70 9.46 8.54
C GLN A 262 4.43 10.02 9.18
N VAL A 263 3.85 9.30 10.14
CA VAL A 263 2.66 9.72 10.89
C VAL A 263 2.96 10.97 11.73
N LEU A 264 4.08 10.98 12.45
CA LEU A 264 4.47 12.13 13.27
C LEU A 264 4.78 13.36 12.41
N LEU A 265 5.40 13.18 11.23
CA LEU A 265 5.62 14.27 10.28
C LEU A 265 4.30 14.85 9.77
N ALA A 266 3.34 13.98 9.43
CA ALA A 266 1.99 14.42 9.02
C ALA A 266 1.26 15.20 10.13
N MET A 267 1.51 14.85 11.40
CA MET A 267 1.00 15.58 12.57
C MET A 267 1.81 16.84 12.93
N ARG A 268 2.84 17.20 12.15
CA ARG A 268 3.78 18.31 12.40
C ARG A 268 4.58 18.16 13.71
N ASN A 269 4.73 16.93 14.20
CA ASN A 269 5.63 16.62 15.31
C ASN A 269 7.05 16.35 14.77
N TYR A 270 7.75 17.42 14.39
CA TYR A 270 9.06 17.31 13.73
C TYR A 270 10.13 16.64 14.60
N ASN A 271 10.14 16.93 15.91
CA ASN A 271 11.10 16.31 16.84
C ASN A 271 10.86 14.79 16.97
N GLY A 272 9.60 14.39 17.15
CA GLY A 272 9.23 12.97 17.22
C GLY A 272 9.48 12.25 15.90
N ALA A 273 9.15 12.89 14.78
CA ALA A 273 9.41 12.35 13.45
C ALA A 273 10.92 12.17 13.18
N LEU A 274 11.76 13.14 13.58
CA LEU A 274 13.21 13.04 13.47
C LEU A 274 13.77 11.89 14.30
N ALA A 275 13.30 11.72 15.54
CA ALA A 275 13.71 10.63 16.41
C ALA A 275 13.35 9.27 15.80
N ALA A 276 12.12 9.10 15.32
CA ALA A 276 11.66 7.88 14.66
C ALA A 276 12.41 7.61 13.33
N ALA A 277 12.67 8.65 12.53
CA ALA A 277 13.45 8.51 11.30
C ALA A 277 14.89 8.04 11.58
N ASN A 278 15.54 8.61 12.60
CA ASN A 278 16.87 8.16 13.02
C ASN A 278 16.85 6.72 13.55
N ALA A 279 15.82 6.33 14.30
CA ALA A 279 15.67 4.96 14.79
C ALA A 279 15.47 3.95 13.64
N SER A 280 14.71 4.32 12.60
CA SER A 280 14.56 3.50 11.40
C SER A 280 15.90 3.35 10.65
N LEU A 281 16.62 4.47 10.46
CA LEU A 281 17.91 4.50 9.78
C LEU A 281 19.01 3.76 10.57
N ALA A 282 18.90 3.66 11.89
CA ALA A 282 19.79 2.81 12.68
C ALA A 282 19.61 1.30 12.41
N ILE A 283 18.44 0.89 11.88
CA ILE A 283 18.19 -0.49 11.45
C ILE A 283 18.66 -0.71 10.01
N ASN A 284 18.33 0.21 9.09
CA ASN A 284 18.80 0.18 7.71
C ASN A 284 19.01 1.60 7.17
N SER A 285 20.24 1.93 6.79
CA SER A 285 20.64 3.24 6.27
C SER A 285 21.09 3.19 4.80
N THR A 286 20.73 2.14 4.07
CA THR A 286 21.19 1.95 2.69
C THR A 286 20.69 3.07 1.78
N ILE A 287 21.58 3.83 1.15
CA ILE A 287 21.21 4.72 0.04
C ILE A 287 21.65 4.06 -1.26
N ILE A 288 20.67 3.63 -2.06
CA ILE A 288 20.91 3.06 -3.38
C ILE A 288 21.69 4.05 -4.25
N ASP A 289 22.64 3.55 -5.02
CA ASP A 289 23.30 4.34 -6.07
C ASP A 289 22.63 4.07 -7.41
N ASN A 290 21.75 4.97 -7.86
CA ASN A 290 21.03 4.79 -9.13
C ASN A 290 21.97 4.78 -10.33
N LYS A 291 23.19 5.31 -10.19
CA LYS A 291 24.21 5.25 -11.24
C LYS A 291 24.62 3.82 -11.57
N LEU A 292 24.42 2.87 -10.63
CA LEU A 292 24.67 1.45 -10.86
C LEU A 292 23.56 0.75 -11.65
N TYR A 293 22.39 1.38 -11.78
CA TYR A 293 21.29 0.84 -12.58
C TYR A 293 21.33 1.31 -14.03
N ALA A 294 22.16 2.31 -14.34
CA ALA A 294 22.47 2.70 -15.71
C ALA A 294 22.84 1.46 -16.55
N PRO A 295 22.28 1.26 -17.76
CA PRO A 295 22.68 0.19 -18.65
C PRO A 295 24.18 0.22 -18.93
N LEU A 296 24.82 -0.93 -18.82
CA LEU A 296 26.24 -1.13 -19.07
C LEU A 296 26.39 -2.32 -20.02
N GLY A 297 26.79 -2.04 -21.27
CA GLY A 297 26.84 -3.06 -22.31
C GLY A 297 25.45 -3.67 -22.59
N SER A 298 25.30 -4.97 -22.36
CA SER A 298 24.05 -5.72 -22.52
C SER A 298 23.17 -5.77 -21.25
N VAL A 299 23.63 -5.21 -20.12
CA VAL A 299 22.87 -5.19 -18.87
C VAL A 299 21.75 -4.14 -18.98
N PRO A 300 20.47 -4.53 -18.83
CA PRO A 300 19.36 -3.58 -18.93
C PRO A 300 19.26 -2.70 -17.69
N PHE A 301 18.57 -1.56 -17.84
CA PHE A 301 18.25 -0.67 -16.73
C PHE A 301 17.31 -1.37 -15.74
N GLY A 302 17.79 -1.76 -14.55
CA GLY A 302 16.99 -2.55 -13.61
C GLY A 302 17.28 -2.25 -12.14
N LYS A 303 16.22 -2.03 -11.37
CA LYS A 303 16.22 -1.94 -9.90
C LYS A 303 15.51 -3.18 -9.34
N PRO A 304 16.14 -3.96 -8.43
CA PRO A 304 15.49 -5.12 -7.82
C PRO A 304 14.16 -4.74 -7.14
N ASN A 305 13.17 -5.63 -7.22
CA ASN A 305 11.83 -5.45 -6.68
C ASN A 305 11.78 -5.64 -5.16
N VAL A 306 11.23 -6.75 -4.69
CA VAL A 306 11.11 -7.12 -3.28
C VAL A 306 12.49 -7.16 -2.64
N THR A 307 13.52 -7.61 -3.34
CA THR A 307 14.88 -7.80 -2.80
C THR A 307 15.75 -6.55 -2.81
N SER A 308 15.22 -5.37 -3.16
CA SER A 308 15.96 -4.11 -3.06
C SER A 308 16.46 -3.88 -1.63
N PRO A 309 17.76 -3.55 -1.42
CA PRO A 309 18.33 -3.47 -0.07
C PRO A 309 17.91 -2.20 0.69
N ASP A 310 17.30 -1.22 0.03
CA ASP A 310 16.68 -0.04 0.64
C ASP A 310 15.25 -0.27 1.10
N ASN A 311 14.61 -1.41 0.77
CA ASN A 311 13.25 -1.68 1.24
C ASN A 311 13.22 -1.88 2.75
N LEU A 312 12.36 -1.12 3.43
CA LEU A 312 11.93 -1.39 4.80
C LEU A 312 10.69 -2.28 4.80
N PHE A 313 9.79 -2.03 3.84
CA PHE A 313 8.63 -2.85 3.51
C PHE A 313 8.25 -2.61 2.05
N TYR A 314 7.97 -3.67 1.31
CA TYR A 314 7.67 -3.66 -0.10
C TYR A 314 6.18 -3.87 -0.33
N ALA A 315 5.52 -2.84 -0.85
CA ALA A 315 4.15 -2.90 -1.32
C ALA A 315 4.06 -2.09 -2.62
N ALA A 316 3.71 -2.77 -3.71
CA ALA A 316 3.86 -2.18 -5.03
C ALA A 316 2.76 -2.60 -6.00
N GLU A 317 2.40 -1.66 -6.86
CA GLU A 317 1.62 -1.94 -8.06
C GLU A 317 2.42 -2.83 -9.03
N LYS A 318 1.72 -3.72 -9.72
CA LYS A 318 2.30 -4.47 -10.84
C LYS A 318 2.58 -3.54 -12.01
N GLY A 319 3.76 -3.65 -12.58
CA GLY A 319 4.08 -3.06 -13.88
C GLY A 319 4.56 -1.62 -13.80
N THR A 320 4.26 -0.86 -12.74
CA THR A 320 4.76 0.51 -12.60
C THR A 320 6.30 0.54 -12.51
N PRO A 321 7.00 1.34 -13.34
CA PRO A 321 6.48 2.49 -14.09
C PRO A 321 6.22 2.27 -15.60
N LEU A 322 6.16 1.03 -16.08
CA LEU A 322 5.91 0.68 -17.48
C LEU A 322 4.70 1.41 -18.06
N LEU A 323 4.88 2.02 -19.23
CA LEU A 323 3.88 2.80 -19.99
C LEU A 323 3.32 4.04 -19.26
N ASN A 324 3.92 4.45 -18.15
CA ASN A 324 3.60 5.73 -17.50
C ASN A 324 4.52 6.84 -18.00
N GLY A 325 3.91 7.97 -18.38
CA GLY A 325 4.62 9.14 -18.90
C GLY A 325 4.71 10.25 -17.86
N PRO A 326 5.90 10.61 -17.38
CA PRO A 326 6.05 11.76 -16.51
C PRO A 326 5.64 13.03 -17.26
N SER A 327 5.03 13.97 -16.54
CA SER A 327 4.63 15.27 -17.12
C SER A 327 5.87 16.08 -17.53
N LEU A 328 5.72 16.98 -18.49
CA LEU A 328 6.84 17.84 -18.90
C LEU A 328 7.29 18.76 -17.75
N GLU A 329 6.33 19.23 -16.94
CA GLU A 329 6.60 20.07 -15.79
C GLU A 329 7.40 19.32 -14.72
N LEU A 330 7.06 18.06 -14.40
CA LEU A 330 7.86 17.26 -13.48
C LEU A 330 9.26 17.01 -14.05
N MET A 331 9.37 16.73 -15.35
CA MET A 331 10.66 16.47 -15.97
C MET A 331 11.62 17.66 -15.87
N SER A 332 11.10 18.89 -15.75
CA SER A 332 11.90 20.09 -15.51
C SER A 332 12.56 20.14 -14.12
N TYR A 333 12.12 19.27 -13.19
CA TYR A 333 12.72 19.19 -11.85
C TYR A 333 13.99 18.37 -11.82
N TYR A 334 14.23 17.51 -12.81
CA TYR A 334 15.50 16.80 -12.89
C TYR A 334 16.65 17.75 -13.19
N GLU A 335 17.77 17.52 -12.52
CA GLU A 335 19.02 18.23 -12.78
C GLU A 335 19.79 17.57 -13.94
N PRO A 336 20.61 18.32 -14.69
CA PRO A 336 21.48 17.73 -15.71
C PRO A 336 22.37 16.61 -15.12
N GLY A 337 22.43 15.47 -15.80
CA GLY A 337 23.20 14.30 -15.36
C GLY A 337 22.47 13.38 -14.38
N ASP A 338 21.19 13.63 -14.07
CA ASP A 338 20.37 12.67 -13.34
C ASP A 338 20.15 11.41 -14.19
N VAL A 339 20.61 10.27 -13.68
CA VAL A 339 20.55 9.01 -14.44
C VAL A 339 19.11 8.58 -14.73
N ILE A 340 18.13 8.82 -13.86
CA ILE A 340 16.74 8.46 -14.18
C ILE A 340 16.27 9.33 -15.35
N ASN A 341 16.51 10.65 -15.34
CA ASN A 341 16.10 11.51 -16.45
C ASN A 341 16.75 11.13 -17.79
N ASP A 342 18.04 10.80 -17.76
CA ASP A 342 18.81 10.40 -18.94
C ASP A 342 18.34 9.05 -19.51
N TYR A 343 17.83 8.15 -18.64
CA TYR A 343 17.32 6.83 -19.03
C TYR A 343 15.81 6.74 -19.23
N VAL A 344 15.01 7.69 -18.71
CA VAL A 344 13.67 7.96 -19.22
C VAL A 344 13.86 8.50 -20.63
N LYS A 345 14.03 7.57 -21.58
CA LYS A 345 14.23 7.89 -22.99
C LYS A 345 12.88 8.19 -23.62
N PRO A 346 12.79 9.20 -24.51
CA PRO A 346 11.66 9.31 -25.40
C PRO A 346 11.51 7.96 -26.12
N TYR A 347 10.31 7.43 -26.12
CA TYR A 347 9.95 6.27 -26.92
C TYR A 347 10.48 6.47 -28.35
N TYR A 348 11.26 5.50 -28.84
CA TYR A 348 11.86 5.57 -30.17
C TYR A 348 10.77 5.78 -31.25
N PRO A 349 10.93 6.78 -32.13
CA PRO A 349 9.98 7.10 -33.20
C PRO A 349 9.97 6.10 -34.36
N SER A 350 10.61 4.92 -34.23
CA SER A 350 10.43 3.84 -35.21
C SER A 350 9.03 3.20 -35.14
N VAL A 351 8.27 3.54 -34.10
CA VAL A 351 6.82 3.36 -34.03
C VAL A 351 6.23 4.73 -33.70
N ALA A 352 5.18 5.15 -34.39
CA ALA A 352 4.54 6.47 -34.21
C ALA A 352 3.71 6.59 -32.90
N GLY A 353 4.10 5.87 -31.84
CA GLY A 353 3.21 5.42 -30.76
C GLY A 353 3.21 6.19 -29.44
N ALA A 354 4.29 6.80 -28.93
CA ALA A 354 4.21 7.49 -27.62
C ALA A 354 3.43 8.80 -27.65
N PHE A 355 3.58 9.57 -28.73
CA PHE A 355 2.65 10.65 -29.06
C PHE A 355 1.22 10.11 -29.19
N SER A 356 1.05 8.90 -29.73
CA SER A 356 -0.28 8.27 -29.80
C SER A 356 -0.84 7.91 -28.41
N ILE A 357 -0.01 7.41 -27.49
CA ILE A 357 -0.43 7.02 -26.14
C ILE A 357 -0.76 8.23 -25.28
N THR A 358 0.15 9.20 -25.12
CA THR A 358 -0.09 10.36 -24.24
C THR A 358 -0.80 11.51 -24.93
N GLY A 359 -0.66 11.65 -26.25
CA GLY A 359 -1.17 12.80 -27.00
C GLY A 359 -0.41 14.10 -26.81
N VAL A 360 0.67 14.13 -26.00
CA VAL A 360 1.38 15.38 -25.66
C VAL A 360 2.75 15.43 -26.33
N THR A 361 2.99 16.50 -27.08
CA THR A 361 4.25 16.70 -27.81
C THR A 361 5.43 16.81 -26.86
N GLY A 362 6.47 15.99 -27.09
CA GLY A 362 7.69 15.97 -26.27
C GLY A 362 7.60 15.13 -25.00
N ALA A 363 6.43 14.57 -24.68
CA ALA A 363 6.28 13.66 -23.54
C ALA A 363 7.11 12.38 -23.73
N LYS A 364 7.69 11.91 -22.63
CA LYS A 364 8.44 10.65 -22.57
C LYS A 364 7.59 9.55 -21.93
N LEU A 365 7.95 8.29 -22.16
CA LEU A 365 7.31 7.13 -21.54
C LEU A 365 8.38 6.17 -21.03
N PHE A 366 8.12 5.51 -19.91
CA PHE A 366 8.92 4.38 -19.49
C PHE A 366 8.55 3.14 -20.34
N TYR A 367 9.43 2.66 -21.22
CA TYR A 367 9.13 1.57 -22.17
C TYR A 367 10.29 0.57 -22.31
N LEU A 368 9.99 -0.72 -22.52
CA LEU A 368 10.93 -1.84 -22.74
C LEU A 368 12.09 -1.94 -21.73
N THR A 369 11.82 -1.65 -20.47
CA THR A 369 12.76 -1.84 -19.35
C THR A 369 12.39 -3.12 -18.59
N THR A 370 13.14 -4.18 -18.82
CA THR A 370 13.19 -5.29 -17.84
C THR A 370 13.79 -4.77 -16.51
N PRO A 371 13.38 -5.32 -15.38
CA PRO A 371 12.51 -4.67 -14.38
C PRO A 371 13.18 -3.51 -13.62
N TYR A 372 12.79 -2.26 -13.88
CA TYR A 372 12.95 -1.18 -12.89
C TYR A 372 11.73 -1.16 -11.98
N ALA A 373 11.87 -1.69 -10.77
CA ALA A 373 10.78 -1.76 -9.82
C ALA A 373 10.65 -0.47 -9.00
N VAL A 374 9.41 0.00 -8.84
CA VAL A 374 9.07 1.09 -7.93
C VAL A 374 8.27 0.53 -6.77
N ASN A 375 8.69 0.83 -5.55
CA ASN A 375 7.93 0.53 -4.34
C ASN A 375 6.85 1.62 -4.18
N THR A 376 5.70 1.44 -4.85
CA THR A 376 4.70 2.50 -5.05
C THR A 376 3.96 2.90 -3.77
N ALA A 377 3.86 1.98 -2.82
CA ALA A 377 3.11 2.16 -1.58
C ALA A 377 3.82 1.66 -0.32
N GLY A 378 4.95 0.94 -0.42
CA GLY A 378 5.76 0.60 0.75
C GLY A 378 6.75 1.71 1.10
N LEU A 379 7.58 1.45 2.12
CA LEU A 379 8.60 2.39 2.58
C LEU A 379 10.01 1.86 2.28
N THR A 380 10.88 2.76 1.85
CA THR A 380 12.31 2.55 1.71
C THR A 380 13.06 3.48 2.65
N THR A 381 14.38 3.30 2.74
CA THR A 381 15.25 4.24 3.45
C THR A 381 15.17 5.66 2.87
N SER A 382 14.88 5.83 1.56
CA SER A 382 14.65 7.15 0.94
C SER A 382 13.54 7.93 1.65
N ASP A 383 12.44 7.26 2.01
CA ASP A 383 11.35 7.88 2.79
C ASP A 383 11.88 8.47 4.10
N THR A 384 12.60 7.66 4.87
CA THR A 384 13.09 8.05 6.20
C THR A 384 14.16 9.13 6.16
N TYR A 385 15.04 9.11 5.16
CA TYR A 385 16.02 10.17 4.96
C TYR A 385 15.37 11.49 4.55
N LEU A 386 14.39 11.49 3.65
CA LEU A 386 13.72 12.72 3.24
C LEU A 386 12.84 13.29 4.36
N ILE A 387 12.22 12.44 5.19
CA ILE A 387 11.59 12.85 6.45
C ILE A 387 12.62 13.50 7.39
N LYS A 388 13.79 12.88 7.56
CA LYS A 388 14.88 13.43 8.37
C LYS A 388 15.34 14.78 7.86
N ALA A 389 15.55 14.94 6.55
CA ALA A 389 15.95 16.21 5.94
C ALA A 389 14.90 17.31 6.18
N GLU A 390 13.60 16.99 6.02
CA GLU A 390 12.52 17.92 6.35
C GLU A 390 12.59 18.34 7.82
N CYS A 391 12.61 17.37 8.72
CA CYS A 391 12.61 17.66 10.15
C CYS A 391 13.82 18.50 10.56
N LEU A 392 15.02 18.19 10.04
CA LEU A 392 16.23 18.97 10.29
C LEU A 392 16.07 20.43 9.83
N ALA A 393 15.53 20.66 8.63
CA ALA A 393 15.25 22.00 8.14
C ALA A 393 14.24 22.73 9.05
N ARG A 394 13.14 22.06 9.41
CA ARG A 394 12.09 22.62 10.29
C ARG A 394 12.55 22.90 11.72
N THR A 395 13.55 22.17 12.19
CA THR A 395 14.18 22.38 13.50
C THR A 395 15.43 23.26 13.40
N GLN A 396 15.59 24.04 12.33
CA GLN A 396 16.68 25.00 12.10
C GLN A 396 18.10 24.39 11.98
N ASN A 397 18.22 23.08 11.79
CA ASN A 397 19.48 22.44 11.42
C ASN A 397 19.63 22.41 9.89
N ILE A 398 19.86 23.58 9.32
CA ILE A 398 19.90 23.79 7.86
C ILE A 398 21.04 23.00 7.22
N GLN A 399 22.23 23.02 7.81
CA GLN A 399 23.37 22.27 7.28
C GLN A 399 23.09 20.76 7.27
N GLY A 400 22.55 20.22 8.36
CA GLY A 400 22.20 18.80 8.43
C GLY A 400 21.14 18.40 7.40
N ALA A 401 20.17 19.26 7.12
CA ALA A 401 19.19 19.02 6.06
C ALA A 401 19.88 18.96 4.68
N MET A 402 20.77 19.91 4.39
CA MET A 402 21.52 19.95 3.12
C MET A 402 22.47 18.77 2.97
N ASP A 403 23.09 18.30 4.06
CA ASP A 403 23.95 17.12 4.03
C ASP A 403 23.18 15.87 3.59
N VAL A 404 21.96 15.68 4.11
CA VAL A 404 21.08 14.58 3.68
C VAL A 404 20.68 14.74 2.23
N ILE A 405 20.22 15.93 1.81
CA ILE A 405 19.80 16.19 0.43
C ILE A 405 20.94 15.92 -0.56
N ASN A 406 22.14 16.41 -0.26
CA ASN A 406 23.31 16.23 -1.12
C ASN A 406 23.80 14.78 -1.15
N ALA A 407 23.63 14.00 -0.08
CA ALA A 407 23.92 12.57 -0.09
C ALA A 407 23.09 11.80 -1.13
N PHE A 408 21.79 12.14 -1.28
CA PHE A 408 20.96 11.59 -2.35
C PHE A 408 21.45 12.04 -3.72
N ARG A 409 21.64 13.34 -3.91
CA ARG A 409 22.04 13.91 -5.21
C ARG A 409 23.32 13.28 -5.75
N LYS A 410 24.33 13.04 -4.92
CA LYS A 410 25.57 12.31 -5.29
C LYS A 410 25.33 10.87 -5.79
N LYS A 411 24.22 10.25 -5.39
CA LYS A 411 23.79 8.89 -5.76
C LYS A 411 22.79 8.87 -6.91
N ARG A 412 22.38 10.02 -7.43
CA ARG A 412 21.41 10.18 -8.54
C ARG A 412 22.01 10.90 -9.75
N ILE A 413 22.91 11.85 -9.52
CA ILE A 413 23.39 12.79 -10.54
C ILE A 413 24.89 12.57 -10.79
N VAL A 414 25.25 12.36 -12.05
CA VAL A 414 26.65 12.32 -12.51
C VAL A 414 27.23 13.73 -12.42
N ASN A 415 28.43 13.87 -11.84
CA ASN A 415 29.07 15.17 -11.57
C ASN A 415 28.23 16.11 -10.70
N SER A 416 27.47 15.56 -9.75
CA SER A 416 26.66 16.34 -8.79
C SER A 416 27.52 17.36 -8.03
N THR A 417 27.05 18.60 -8.00
CA THR A 417 27.60 19.69 -7.18
C THR A 417 26.71 19.94 -5.97
N ASP A 418 27.30 20.12 -4.78
CA ASP A 418 26.52 20.30 -3.56
C ASP A 418 25.66 21.57 -3.60
N LEU A 419 24.38 21.42 -3.28
CA LEU A 419 23.48 22.54 -3.05
C LEU A 419 23.75 23.15 -1.68
N THR A 420 23.48 24.44 -1.55
CA THR A 420 23.57 25.17 -0.28
C THR A 420 22.24 25.87 0.02
N ALA A 421 22.00 26.10 1.31
CA ALA A 421 20.88 26.87 1.83
C ALA A 421 21.32 27.60 3.10
N SER A 422 20.79 28.80 3.30
CA SER A 422 21.02 29.61 4.51
C SER A 422 19.77 29.73 5.38
N THR A 423 18.60 29.32 4.88
CA THR A 423 17.32 29.41 5.58
C THR A 423 16.52 28.11 5.43
N GLU A 424 15.55 27.91 6.33
CA GLU A 424 14.58 26.81 6.24
C GLU A 424 13.86 26.83 4.89
N ALA A 425 13.40 28.00 4.43
CA ALA A 425 12.68 28.12 3.16
C ALA A 425 13.51 27.66 1.96
N GLN A 426 14.80 27.99 1.92
CA GLN A 426 15.71 27.54 0.85
C GLN A 426 15.96 26.03 0.93
N ALA A 427 16.20 25.48 2.12
CA ALA A 427 16.41 24.05 2.30
C ALA A 427 15.16 23.25 1.93
N MET A 428 13.98 23.73 2.32
CA MET A 428 12.70 23.13 1.95
C MET A 428 12.43 23.22 0.45
N ALA A 429 12.76 24.33 -0.22
CA ALA A 429 12.61 24.43 -1.67
C ALA A 429 13.45 23.37 -2.41
N HIS A 430 14.69 23.14 -1.98
CA HIS A 430 15.53 22.06 -2.50
C HIS A 430 14.95 20.68 -2.19
N LEU A 431 14.53 20.46 -0.94
CA LEU A 431 13.93 19.20 -0.51
C LEU A 431 12.70 18.83 -1.32
N MET A 432 11.75 19.77 -1.48
CA MET A 432 10.51 19.56 -2.21
C MET A 432 10.78 19.18 -3.67
N LYS A 433 11.78 19.82 -4.31
CA LYS A 433 12.20 19.47 -5.66
C LYS A 433 12.81 18.06 -5.73
N VAL A 434 13.72 17.73 -4.81
CA VAL A 434 14.36 16.40 -4.74
C VAL A 434 13.35 15.30 -4.45
N SER A 435 12.41 15.52 -3.52
CA SER A 435 11.38 14.53 -3.20
C SER A 435 10.46 14.27 -4.38
N ARG A 436 10.15 15.30 -5.18
CA ARG A 436 9.27 15.17 -6.36
C ARG A 436 9.82 14.17 -7.35
N VAL A 437 11.12 14.21 -7.63
CA VAL A 437 11.76 13.26 -8.55
C VAL A 437 12.03 11.90 -7.91
N GLU A 438 12.45 11.85 -6.63
CA GLU A 438 12.72 10.60 -5.92
C GLU A 438 11.47 9.73 -5.75
N PHE A 439 10.30 10.36 -5.57
CA PHE A 439 9.02 9.69 -5.34
C PHE A 439 8.11 9.61 -6.57
N LEU A 440 8.63 9.89 -7.76
CA LEU A 440 7.89 9.70 -9.01
C LEU A 440 7.35 8.26 -9.11
N TYR A 441 6.10 8.14 -9.58
CA TYR A 441 5.33 6.89 -9.68
C TYR A 441 4.88 6.28 -8.35
N THR A 442 5.02 7.00 -7.24
CA THR A 442 4.49 6.59 -5.93
C THR A 442 3.36 7.52 -5.50
N MET A 443 2.58 7.11 -4.49
CA MET A 443 1.56 7.99 -3.88
C MET A 443 2.16 9.09 -2.97
N LYS A 444 3.47 9.06 -2.72
CA LYS A 444 4.14 9.84 -1.68
C LYS A 444 4.19 11.33 -2.01
N ASN A 445 4.38 11.69 -3.28
CA ASN A 445 4.32 13.08 -3.73
C ASN A 445 2.95 13.71 -3.46
N TYR A 446 1.88 12.97 -3.77
CA TYR A 446 0.52 13.42 -3.49
C TYR A 446 0.32 13.69 -1.99
N PHE A 447 0.75 12.78 -1.11
CA PHE A 447 0.64 13.00 0.33
C PHE A 447 1.49 14.18 0.82
N ASN A 448 2.73 14.30 0.34
CA ASN A 448 3.64 15.39 0.74
C ASN A 448 3.09 16.76 0.34
N ILE A 449 2.66 16.92 -0.91
CA ILE A 449 2.13 18.20 -1.40
C ILE A 449 0.82 18.54 -0.70
N LYS A 450 -0.08 17.56 -0.54
CA LYS A 450 -1.33 17.75 0.19
C LYS A 450 -1.08 18.21 1.63
N ARG A 451 -0.06 17.68 2.30
CA ARG A 451 0.36 18.12 3.63
C ARG A 451 0.98 19.52 3.59
N TRP A 452 1.93 19.80 2.70
CA TRP A 452 2.53 21.13 2.58
C TRP A 452 1.50 22.22 2.25
N ASN A 453 0.44 21.87 1.51
CA ASN A 453 -0.67 22.77 1.23
C ASN A 453 -1.48 23.19 2.47
N THR A 454 -1.30 22.52 3.60
CA THR A 454 -1.88 22.95 4.89
C THR A 454 -1.03 24.00 5.62
N GLU A 455 0.15 24.34 5.10
CA GLU A 455 1.11 25.29 5.66
C GLU A 455 1.31 26.44 4.67
N ASP A 456 0.98 27.68 5.06
CA ASP A 456 1.00 28.82 4.13
C ASP A 456 2.37 29.07 3.48
N ALA A 457 3.47 28.77 4.20
CA ALA A 457 4.83 28.92 3.69
C ALA A 457 5.21 27.93 2.58
N TYR A 458 4.46 26.83 2.41
CA TYR A 458 4.82 25.71 1.51
C TYR A 458 3.70 25.34 0.54
N LYS A 459 2.61 26.10 0.50
CA LYS A 459 1.53 25.93 -0.45
C LYS A 459 2.03 26.01 -1.90
N GLN A 460 1.56 25.09 -2.73
CA GLN A 460 1.89 25.04 -4.15
C GLN A 460 0.64 24.96 -5.01
N THR A 461 0.55 25.84 -6.01
CA THR A 461 -0.38 25.63 -7.13
C THR A 461 0.30 24.72 -8.14
N ILE A 462 -0.31 23.55 -8.41
CA ILE A 462 0.17 22.65 -9.45
C ILE A 462 -0.38 23.11 -10.79
N THR A 463 0.49 23.23 -11.79
CA THR A 463 0.13 23.64 -13.15
C THR A 463 0.34 22.51 -14.12
N ARG A 464 -0.55 22.41 -15.10
CA ARG A 464 -0.42 21.53 -16.27
C ARG A 464 -0.72 22.31 -17.54
N THR A 465 0.16 22.26 -18.51
CA THR A 465 -0.04 22.88 -19.83
C THR A 465 -0.17 21.81 -20.91
N VAL A 466 -1.32 21.77 -21.59
CA VAL A 466 -1.59 20.88 -22.73
C VAL A 466 -2.14 21.71 -23.88
N ASN A 467 -1.55 21.58 -25.08
CA ASN A 467 -1.94 22.31 -26.29
C ASN A 467 -2.10 23.83 -26.09
N GLY A 468 -1.21 24.44 -25.31
CA GLY A 468 -1.21 25.87 -25.02
C GLY A 468 -2.20 26.32 -23.93
N VAL A 469 -3.07 25.44 -23.44
CA VAL A 469 -3.98 25.73 -22.32
C VAL A 469 -3.35 25.31 -21.00
N THR A 470 -3.39 26.18 -20.00
CA THR A 470 -2.81 25.92 -18.66
C THR A 470 -3.90 25.75 -17.61
N TYR A 471 -4.00 24.56 -17.05
CA TYR A 471 -4.87 24.17 -15.94
C TYR A 471 -4.14 24.35 -14.61
N ARG A 472 -4.88 24.69 -13.55
CA ARG A 472 -4.32 24.99 -12.22
C ARG A 472 -5.08 24.27 -11.10
N LEU A 473 -4.36 23.48 -10.32
CA LEU A 473 -4.85 22.89 -9.07
C LEU A 473 -4.36 23.74 -7.90
N LYS A 474 -5.27 24.48 -7.28
CA LYS A 474 -4.97 25.32 -6.12
C LYS A 474 -4.84 24.49 -4.84
N PRO A 475 -4.08 24.94 -3.82
CA PRO A 475 -4.01 24.27 -2.52
C PRO A 475 -5.37 24.01 -1.85
N GLU A 476 -6.34 24.90 -2.06
CA GLU A 476 -7.67 24.87 -1.46
C GLU A 476 -8.67 23.98 -2.24
N SER A 477 -8.25 23.39 -3.35
CA SER A 477 -9.13 22.62 -4.23
C SER A 477 -9.75 21.40 -3.54
N PRO A 478 -11.06 21.12 -3.70
CA PRO A 478 -11.66 19.87 -3.22
C PRO A 478 -11.10 18.63 -3.91
N LEU A 479 -10.43 18.79 -5.06
CA LEU A 479 -9.80 17.69 -5.80
C LEU A 479 -8.68 16.98 -5.00
N TRP A 480 -8.12 17.65 -3.99
CA TRP A 480 -7.17 17.03 -3.06
C TRP A 480 -7.76 15.89 -2.24
N ILE A 481 -9.08 15.71 -2.23
CA ILE A 481 -9.77 14.63 -1.54
C ILE A 481 -10.41 13.73 -2.60
N PHE A 482 -10.02 12.46 -2.64
CA PHE A 482 -10.67 11.49 -3.51
C PHE A 482 -12.06 11.14 -2.96
N PRO A 483 -13.06 10.93 -3.83
CA PRO A 483 -14.37 10.48 -3.38
C PRO A 483 -14.31 9.10 -2.74
N PHE A 484 -15.12 8.91 -1.71
CA PHE A 484 -15.48 7.56 -1.30
C PHE A 484 -16.24 6.88 -2.44
N PRO A 485 -15.90 5.64 -2.78
CA PRO A 485 -16.62 4.96 -3.84
C PRO A 485 -18.02 4.55 -3.39
N HIS A 486 -18.95 4.42 -4.35
CA HIS A 486 -20.30 3.88 -4.09
C HIS A 486 -20.25 2.49 -3.43
N SER A 487 -19.28 1.66 -3.81
CA SER A 487 -19.02 0.36 -3.16
C SER A 487 -18.76 0.45 -1.65
N GLY A 488 -18.38 1.62 -1.13
CA GLY A 488 -18.26 1.90 0.31
C GLY A 488 -19.47 2.63 0.90
N THR A 489 -20.03 3.63 0.20
CA THR A 489 -21.10 4.50 0.73
C THR A 489 -22.47 3.83 0.71
N ASP A 490 -22.77 2.99 -0.29
CA ASP A 490 -24.10 2.39 -0.47
C ASP A 490 -24.44 1.39 0.64
N TYR A 491 -23.41 0.80 1.25
CA TYR A 491 -23.54 -0.17 2.35
C TYR A 491 -23.22 0.41 3.73
N ASN A 492 -22.85 1.69 3.81
CA ASN A 492 -22.58 2.37 5.06
C ASN A 492 -23.23 3.75 5.10
N PRO A 493 -24.45 3.89 5.66
CA PRO A 493 -25.14 5.18 5.73
C PRO A 493 -24.39 6.24 6.58
N ASN A 494 -23.42 5.83 7.42
CA ASN A 494 -22.59 6.76 8.18
C ASN A 494 -21.45 7.37 7.34
N LEU A 495 -21.16 6.83 6.15
CA LEU A 495 -20.05 7.24 5.29
C LEU A 495 -20.51 8.30 4.27
N THR A 496 -20.59 9.55 4.71
CA THR A 496 -20.80 10.70 3.82
C THR A 496 -19.51 11.06 3.07
N GLN A 497 -19.61 11.75 1.92
CA GLN A 497 -18.44 12.31 1.22
C GLN A 497 -17.71 13.36 2.09
N ASN A 498 -16.46 13.67 1.73
CA ASN A 498 -15.56 14.53 2.53
C ASN A 498 -15.17 15.86 1.85
N TYR A 499 -15.66 16.13 0.64
CA TYR A 499 -15.30 17.30 -0.15
C TYR A 499 -16.51 18.06 -0.65
#